data_AF-A0A2X4WUM2-F1
#
_entry.id   AF-A0A2X4WUM2-F1
#
_cell.length_a   1.000
_cell.length_b   1.000
_cell.length_c   1.000
_cell.angle_alpha   90.00
_cell.angle_beta   90.00
_cell.angle_gamma   90.00
#
_symmetry.space_group_name_H-M   'P 1'
#
loop_
_entity.id
_entity.type
_entity.pdbx_description
1 polymer ?
#
loop_
_entity_poly.entity_id
_entity_poly.type
_entity_poly.pdbx_seq_one_letter_code
_entity_poly.pdbx_strand_id
1 'polypeptide(L)'
;MSITTNHRTSLRIAGDKYNEILRLCQTDGGKMTMNAWIAQAIEEKIKRDNECLRCHSAHSASKGPRFYEFFAGGGMARAGLGSEWDCLFANDFNPMKGRAYRDNWNGGADLLVEDINKIATQQLPDQAELVWASFPCQDLSLAGGYKGIGHELDSNQTRSGTFLAILATDA
;
A
#
# COMPACT_ATOMS: atom_id res chain seq x y z
N MET A 1 17.62 41.06 24.59
CA MET A 1 17.24 39.84 25.35
C MET A 1 16.25 39.07 24.48
N SER A 2 16.67 37.97 23.86
CA SER A 2 15.81 37.17 22.98
C SER A 2 15.32 35.95 23.75
N ILE A 3 14.00 35.87 23.96
CA ILE A 3 13.35 34.76 24.66
C ILE A 3 13.07 33.69 23.62
N THR A 4 13.90 32.64 23.57
CA THR A 4 13.59 31.42 22.82
C THR A 4 12.50 30.66 23.57
N THR A 5 11.26 30.80 23.09
CA THR A 5 10.13 29.98 23.54
C THR A 5 10.34 28.55 23.10
N ASN A 6 10.76 27.69 24.03
CA ASN A 6 10.75 26.24 23.85
C ASN A 6 9.31 25.75 23.75
N HIS A 7 8.83 25.52 22.53
CA HIS A 7 7.58 24.80 22.32
C HIS A 7 7.79 23.32 22.64
N ARG A 8 7.41 22.90 23.85
CA ARG A 8 7.23 21.48 24.17
C ARG A 8 5.94 20.99 23.52
N THR A 9 6.04 20.38 22.35
CA THR A 9 4.94 19.62 21.77
C THR A 9 4.77 18.34 22.58
N SER A 10 3.66 18.21 23.31
CA SER A 10 3.31 16.95 23.98
C SER A 10 2.98 15.90 22.92
N LEU A 11 3.85 14.89 22.77
CA LEU A 11 3.66 13.75 21.85
C LEU A 11 2.61 12.73 22.35
N ARG A 12 1.70 13.14 23.24
CA ARG A 12 0.64 12.24 23.74
C ARG A 12 -0.36 11.98 22.63
N ILE A 13 -0.50 10.70 22.27
CA ILE A 13 -1.54 10.22 21.37
C ILE A 13 -2.88 10.40 22.09
N ALA A 14 -3.84 11.04 21.43
CA ALA A 14 -5.20 11.19 21.95
C ALA A 14 -5.86 9.80 22.12
N GLY A 15 -6.76 9.66 23.09
CA GLY A 15 -7.31 8.35 23.47
C GLY A 15 -8.05 7.61 22.35
N ASP A 16 -8.73 8.36 21.48
CA ASP A 16 -9.36 7.86 20.25
C ASP A 16 -8.33 7.29 19.28
N LYS A 17 -7.27 8.05 18.99
CA LYS A 17 -6.16 7.60 18.12
C LYS A 17 -5.43 6.41 18.70
N TYR A 18 -5.28 6.34 20.02
CA TYR A 18 -4.66 5.21 20.70
C TYR A 18 -5.46 3.92 20.46
N ASN A 19 -6.79 3.98 20.61
CA ASN A 19 -7.67 2.83 20.37
C ASN A 19 -7.66 2.40 18.90
N GLU A 20 -7.58 3.36 17.97
CA GLU A 20 -7.46 3.08 16.54
C GLU A 20 -6.14 2.37 16.22
N ILE A 21 -5.02 2.88 16.74
CA ILE A 21 -3.70 2.25 16.60
C ILE A 21 -3.69 0.85 17.20
N LEU A 22 -4.28 0.66 18.39
CA LEU A 22 -4.41 -0.67 19.01
C LEU A 22 -5.17 -1.64 18.11
N ARG A 23 -6.29 -1.20 17.53
CA ARG A 23 -7.08 -2.03 16.61
C ARG A 23 -6.28 -2.42 15.38
N LEU A 24 -5.55 -1.47 14.78
CA LEU A 24 -4.69 -1.72 13.62
C LEU A 24 -3.57 -2.72 13.96
N CYS A 25 -2.88 -2.51 15.09
CA CYS A 25 -1.84 -3.43 15.57
C CYS A 25 -2.36 -4.86 15.76
N GLN A 26 -3.60 -5.04 16.23
CA GLN A 26 -4.23 -6.35 16.39
C GLN A 26 -4.60 -7.01 15.06
N THR A 27 -5.13 -6.24 14.10
CA THR A 27 -5.42 -6.75 12.75
C THR A 27 -4.18 -7.22 12.01
N ASP A 28 -3.05 -6.66 12.41
CA ASP A 28 -1.73 -7.04 11.95
C ASP A 28 -1.19 -8.26 12.75
N GLY A 29 -2.03 -9.24 13.09
CA GLY A 29 -1.58 -10.53 13.64
C GLY A 29 -1.00 -10.51 15.07
N GLY A 30 -0.98 -9.38 15.77
CA GLY A 30 -0.73 -9.28 17.22
C GLY A 30 0.63 -9.78 17.74
N LYS A 31 1.61 -10.02 16.87
CA LYS A 31 2.93 -10.60 17.23
C LYS A 31 3.92 -9.60 17.85
N MET A 32 3.57 -8.32 17.92
CA MET A 32 4.46 -7.23 18.35
C MET A 32 3.72 -6.25 19.28
N THR A 33 4.48 -5.60 20.16
CA THR A 33 3.91 -4.58 21.06
C THR A 33 3.46 -3.35 20.27
N MET A 34 2.46 -2.61 20.78
CA MET A 34 1.96 -1.40 20.12
C MET A 34 3.07 -0.37 19.84
N ASN A 35 4.00 -0.19 20.78
CA ASN A 35 5.12 0.75 20.59
C ASN A 35 6.08 0.29 19.48
N ALA A 36 6.37 -1.01 19.40
CA ALA A 36 7.17 -1.56 18.31
C ALA A 36 6.46 -1.40 16.96
N TRP A 37 5.15 -1.64 16.93
CA TRP A 37 4.32 -1.45 15.73
C TRP A 37 4.30 0.02 15.27
N ILE A 38 4.12 0.97 16.20
CA ILE A 38 4.17 2.41 15.88
C ILE A 38 5.54 2.81 15.34
N ALA A 39 6.63 2.38 15.99
CA ALA A 39 7.99 2.71 15.57
C ALA A 39 8.26 2.18 14.16
N GLN A 40 7.88 0.93 13.89
CA GLN A 40 8.00 0.32 12.58
C GLN A 40 7.16 1.08 11.52
N ALA A 41 5.90 1.39 11.80
CA ALA A 41 5.05 2.13 10.86
C ALA A 41 5.59 3.53 10.54
N ILE A 42 6.20 4.21 11.52
CA ILE A 42 6.87 5.50 11.32
C ILE A 42 8.11 5.32 10.45
N GLU A 43 8.97 4.35 10.75
CA GLU A 43 10.18 4.06 9.97
C GLU A 43 9.84 3.71 8.52
N GLU A 44 8.81 2.89 8.32
CA GLU A 44 8.25 2.55 7.00
C GLU A 44 7.80 3.79 6.25
N LYS A 45 7.02 4.67 6.90
CA LYS A 45 6.55 5.91 6.28
C LYS A 45 7.71 6.82 5.89
N ILE A 46 8.70 6.99 6.78
CA ILE A 46 9.88 7.81 6.53
C ILE A 46 10.70 7.23 5.37
N LYS A 47 10.94 5.92 5.36
CA LYS A 47 11.71 5.25 4.30
C LYS A 47 11.02 5.44 2.95
N ARG A 48 9.71 5.19 2.88
CA ARG A 48 8.90 5.40 1.68
C ARG A 48 8.92 6.84 1.21
N ASP A 49 8.72 7.81 2.11
CA ASP A 49 8.71 9.23 1.76
C ASP A 49 10.10 9.68 1.24
N ASN A 50 11.19 9.17 1.82
CA ASN A 50 12.56 9.43 1.35
C ASN A 50 12.89 8.72 0.03
N GLU A 51 12.43 7.49 -0.16
CA GLU A 51 12.62 6.74 -1.40
C GLU A 51 11.77 7.32 -2.52
N CYS A 52 10.56 7.81 -2.24
CA CYS A 52 9.75 8.60 -3.16
C CYS A 52 10.51 9.84 -3.65
N LEU A 53 11.19 10.56 -2.75
CA LEU A 53 12.05 11.69 -3.11
C LEU A 53 13.28 11.27 -3.96
N ARG A 54 13.83 10.06 -3.73
CA ARG A 54 14.98 9.53 -4.48
C ARG A 54 14.61 8.91 -5.82
N CYS A 55 13.48 8.23 -5.92
CA CYS A 55 13.05 7.50 -7.11
C CYS A 55 12.71 8.45 -8.26
N HIS A 56 12.18 9.64 -7.96
CA HIS A 56 12.06 10.76 -8.91
C HIS A 56 13.40 11.16 -9.56
N SER A 57 14.53 10.87 -8.91
CA SER A 57 15.88 11.13 -9.45
C SER A 57 16.55 9.88 -10.04
N ALA A 58 16.16 8.67 -9.61
CA ALA A 58 16.87 7.42 -9.89
C ALA A 58 16.24 6.52 -10.96
N HIS A 59 14.94 6.64 -11.29
CA HIS A 59 14.31 5.84 -12.36
C HIS A 59 14.83 6.13 -13.77
N SER A 60 15.68 7.15 -13.93
CA SER A 60 16.41 7.38 -15.19
C SER A 60 17.47 6.31 -15.51
N ALA A 61 17.75 5.37 -14.60
CA ALA A 61 18.86 4.41 -14.72
C ALA A 61 18.49 2.91 -14.67
N SER A 62 17.24 2.50 -14.44
CA SER A 62 16.88 1.07 -14.44
C SER A 62 16.80 0.53 -15.88
N LYS A 63 17.37 -0.67 -16.10
CA LYS A 63 17.58 -1.26 -17.44
C LYS A 63 16.46 -2.23 -17.87
N GLY A 64 15.51 -2.53 -17.00
CA GLY A 64 14.47 -3.54 -17.21
C GLY A 64 13.08 -2.94 -17.39
N PRO A 65 12.13 -3.69 -17.98
CA PRO A 65 10.76 -3.23 -18.13
C PRO A 65 10.10 -2.97 -16.77
N ARG A 66 9.25 -1.95 -16.73
CA ARG A 66 8.70 -1.40 -15.48
C ARG A 66 7.25 -1.81 -15.28
N PHE A 67 6.85 -2.10 -14.04
CA PHE A 67 5.48 -2.51 -13.74
C PHE A 67 4.88 -1.93 -12.46
N TYR A 68 3.55 -1.90 -12.43
CA TYR A 68 2.74 -1.68 -11.23
C TYR A 68 2.09 -3.00 -10.77
N GLU A 69 1.99 -3.20 -9.46
CA GLU A 69 1.42 -4.39 -8.83
C GLU A 69 0.26 -4.02 -7.87
N PHE A 70 -0.97 -4.05 -8.38
CA PHE A 70 -2.16 -3.86 -7.55
C PHE A 70 -2.64 -5.18 -6.94
N PHE A 71 -3.16 -5.10 -5.72
CA PHE A 71 -3.53 -6.27 -4.91
C PHE A 71 -2.37 -7.25 -4.78
N ALA A 72 -1.18 -6.73 -4.50
CA ALA A 72 0.10 -7.44 -4.55
C ALA A 72 0.17 -8.66 -3.62
N GLY A 73 -0.58 -8.63 -2.53
CA GLY A 73 -0.48 -9.61 -1.47
C GLY A 73 0.95 -9.78 -0.97
N GLY A 74 1.50 -11.00 -1.06
CA GLY A 74 2.89 -11.27 -0.71
C GLY A 74 3.90 -11.04 -1.86
N GLY A 75 3.45 -10.52 -3.02
CA GLY A 75 4.28 -10.23 -4.19
C GLY A 75 4.53 -11.42 -5.11
N MET A 76 3.50 -12.24 -5.35
CA MET A 76 3.64 -13.41 -6.24
C MET A 76 3.80 -13.02 -7.71
N ALA A 77 3.20 -11.91 -8.15
CA ALA A 77 3.38 -11.45 -9.52
C ALA A 77 4.82 -10.93 -9.71
N ARG A 78 5.32 -10.15 -8.75
CA ARG A 78 6.74 -9.75 -8.71
C ARG A 78 7.70 -10.94 -8.73
N ALA A 79 7.42 -11.99 -7.94
CA ALA A 79 8.21 -13.22 -7.98
C ALA A 79 8.20 -13.90 -9.36
N GLY A 80 7.06 -13.91 -10.05
CA GLY A 80 6.92 -14.50 -11.37
C GLY A 80 7.59 -13.70 -12.49
N LEU A 81 7.56 -12.36 -12.40
CA LEU A 81 8.25 -11.46 -13.33
C LEU A 81 9.77 -11.55 -13.18
N GLY A 82 10.26 -11.76 -11.96
CA GLY A 82 11.68 -11.97 -11.68
C GLY A 82 12.49 -10.67 -11.65
N SER A 83 13.81 -10.81 -11.48
CA SER A 83 14.73 -9.68 -11.25
C SER A 83 14.95 -8.75 -12.44
N GLU A 84 14.52 -9.17 -13.64
CA GLU A 84 14.61 -8.35 -14.86
C GLU A 84 13.55 -7.24 -14.91
N TRP A 85 12.50 -7.34 -14.08
CA TRP A 85 11.44 -6.34 -14.01
C TRP A 85 11.62 -5.41 -12.81
N ASP A 86 11.34 -4.13 -13.04
CA ASP A 86 11.43 -3.09 -12.02
C ASP A 86 10.04 -2.73 -11.50
N CYS A 87 9.82 -2.93 -10.20
CA CYS A 87 8.54 -2.64 -9.57
C CYS A 87 8.51 -1.17 -9.16
N LEU A 88 7.73 -0.37 -9.88
CA LEU A 88 7.59 1.06 -9.60
C LEU A 88 6.65 1.32 -8.41
N PHE A 89 5.60 0.50 -8.30
CA PHE A 89 4.54 0.67 -7.32
C PHE A 89 3.85 -0.65 -7.03
N ALA A 90 3.58 -0.91 -5.75
CA ALA A 90 2.76 -2.01 -5.30
C ALA A 90 1.67 -1.52 -4.33
N ASN A 91 0.52 -2.18 -4.32
CA ASN A 91 -0.56 -1.90 -3.37
C ASN A 91 -1.23 -3.17 -2.85
N ASP A 92 -1.53 -3.21 -1.54
CA ASP A 92 -2.55 -4.11 -0.96
C ASP A 92 -3.13 -3.44 0.29
N PHE A 93 -4.43 -3.59 0.56
CA PHE A 93 -5.05 -2.94 1.72
C PHE A 93 -4.82 -3.68 3.05
N ASN A 94 -4.38 -4.95 3.00
CA ASN A 94 -4.27 -5.78 4.20
C ASN A 94 -2.88 -5.64 4.86
N PRO A 95 -2.79 -5.17 6.12
CA PRO A 95 -1.52 -4.98 6.82
C PRO A 95 -0.65 -6.25 6.91
N MET A 96 -1.28 -7.41 7.13
CA MET A 96 -0.55 -8.67 7.27
C MET A 96 0.08 -9.09 5.95
N LYS A 97 -0.62 -8.91 4.83
CA LYS A 97 -0.03 -9.12 3.51
C LYS A 97 1.07 -8.11 3.23
N GLY A 98 0.88 -6.85 3.63
CA GLY A 98 1.89 -5.82 3.50
C GLY A 98 3.20 -6.20 4.19
N ARG A 99 3.16 -6.72 5.41
CA ARG A 99 4.36 -7.26 6.06
C ARG A 99 4.99 -8.41 5.29
N ALA A 100 4.18 -9.38 4.86
CA ALA A 100 4.70 -10.51 4.08
C ALA A 100 5.40 -10.01 2.81
N TYR A 101 4.86 -8.99 2.14
CA TYR A 101 5.52 -8.34 1.02
C TYR A 101 6.85 -7.72 1.43
N ARG A 102 6.87 -6.90 2.48
CA ARG A 102 8.08 -6.23 2.97
C ARG A 102 9.20 -7.20 3.31
N ASP A 103 8.87 -8.31 3.98
CA ASP A 103 9.80 -9.36 4.38
C ASP A 103 10.49 -10.02 3.17
N ASN A 104 9.83 -10.03 2.01
CA ASN A 104 10.34 -10.66 0.78
C ASN A 104 10.96 -9.66 -0.23
N TRP A 105 10.62 -8.37 -0.17
CA TRP A 105 10.90 -7.41 -1.25
C TRP A 105 11.57 -6.12 -0.77
N ASN A 106 12.84 -6.20 -0.35
CA ASN A 106 13.66 -5.02 0.02
C ASN A 106 13.01 -4.09 1.06
N GLY A 107 12.15 -4.63 1.95
CA GLY A 107 11.38 -3.85 2.92
C GLY A 107 10.12 -3.18 2.36
N GLY A 108 9.73 -3.50 1.13
CA GLY A 108 8.54 -2.98 0.44
C GLY A 108 8.58 -1.46 0.25
N ALA A 109 9.70 -0.95 -0.26
CA ALA A 109 9.90 0.46 -0.60
C ALA A 109 8.77 1.02 -1.50
N ASP A 110 8.44 0.22 -2.50
CA ASP A 110 7.42 0.45 -3.53
C ASP A 110 5.99 0.15 -3.07
N LEU A 111 5.80 -0.42 -1.88
CA LEU A 111 4.49 -0.83 -1.38
C LEU A 111 3.74 0.29 -0.62
N LEU A 112 2.52 0.55 -1.05
CA LEU A 112 1.51 1.33 -0.34
C LEU A 112 0.41 0.43 0.24
N VAL A 113 0.35 0.33 1.56
CA VAL A 113 -0.74 -0.38 2.26
C VAL A 113 -1.94 0.53 2.45
N GLU A 114 -2.88 0.52 1.50
CA GLU A 114 -4.06 1.37 1.49
C GLU A 114 -5.19 0.74 0.65
N ASP A 115 -6.43 1.16 0.91
CA ASP A 115 -7.57 0.88 0.03
C ASP A 115 -7.33 1.49 -1.36
N ILE A 116 -7.48 0.68 -2.40
CA ILE A 116 -7.29 1.10 -3.79
C ILE A 116 -8.18 2.29 -4.18
N ASN A 117 -9.36 2.41 -3.58
CA ASN A 117 -10.27 3.53 -3.84
C ASN A 117 -9.76 4.88 -3.32
N LYS A 118 -8.67 4.90 -2.54
CA LYS A 118 -8.03 6.12 -2.03
C LYS A 118 -6.71 6.43 -2.74
N ILE A 119 -6.34 5.66 -3.75
CA ILE A 119 -5.10 5.87 -4.50
C ILE A 119 -5.45 6.72 -5.72
N ALA A 120 -4.89 7.93 -5.77
CA ALA A 120 -5.00 8.83 -6.91
C ALA A 120 -3.88 8.59 -7.93
N THR A 121 -4.11 8.89 -9.21
CA THR A 121 -3.12 8.61 -10.26
C THR A 121 -1.82 9.39 -10.05
N GLN A 122 -1.87 10.57 -9.42
CA GLN A 122 -0.69 11.39 -9.11
C GLN A 122 0.21 10.77 -8.03
N GLN A 123 -0.25 9.72 -7.34
CA GLN A 123 0.58 8.95 -6.41
C GLN A 123 1.39 7.85 -7.11
N LEU A 124 1.09 7.54 -8.37
CA LEU A 124 1.80 6.53 -9.14
C LEU A 124 3.09 7.14 -9.72
N PRO A 125 4.27 6.53 -9.48
CA PRO A 125 5.54 7.06 -9.94
C PRO A 125 5.83 6.65 -11.38
N ASP A 126 6.25 7.62 -12.20
CA ASP A 126 6.70 7.40 -13.57
C ASP A 126 5.64 6.69 -14.46
N GLN A 127 6.09 5.93 -15.46
CA GLN A 127 5.23 5.21 -16.39
C GLN A 127 5.59 3.73 -16.40
N ALA A 128 4.62 2.88 -16.08
CA ALA A 128 4.76 1.43 -16.19
C ALA A 128 4.49 0.93 -17.63
N GLU A 129 5.18 -0.13 -18.03
CA GLU A 129 4.92 -0.90 -19.26
C GLU A 129 3.92 -2.03 -19.03
N LEU A 130 3.77 -2.47 -17.77
CA LEU A 130 2.82 -3.49 -17.35
C LEU A 130 2.07 -3.05 -16.09
N VAL A 131 0.77 -3.29 -16.07
CA VAL A 131 -0.04 -3.20 -14.85
C VAL A 131 -0.55 -4.60 -14.53
N TRP A 132 -0.14 -5.12 -13.36
CA TRP A 132 -0.65 -6.38 -12.83
C TRP A 132 -1.66 -6.11 -11.72
N ALA A 133 -2.78 -6.84 -11.72
CA ALA A 133 -3.83 -6.70 -10.72
C ALA A 133 -4.40 -8.05 -10.29
N SER A 134 -4.10 -8.48 -9.06
CA SER A 134 -4.63 -9.74 -8.49
C SER A 134 -5.89 -9.50 -7.66
N PHE A 135 -6.89 -8.83 -8.25
CA PHE A 135 -8.07 -8.37 -7.53
C PHE A 135 -8.90 -9.53 -6.93
N PRO A 136 -9.70 -9.28 -5.88
CA PRO A 136 -10.35 -10.33 -5.11
C PRO A 136 -11.37 -11.10 -5.97
N CYS A 137 -11.29 -12.43 -6.02
CA CYS A 137 -12.17 -13.27 -6.85
C CYS A 137 -13.43 -13.78 -6.13
N GLN A 138 -13.65 -13.43 -4.85
CA GLN A 138 -14.69 -14.04 -4.00
C GLN A 138 -16.12 -13.84 -4.52
N ASP A 139 -16.37 -12.77 -5.25
CA ASP A 139 -17.69 -12.52 -5.83
C ASP A 139 -17.84 -13.07 -7.26
N LEU A 140 -16.76 -13.57 -7.86
CA LEU A 140 -16.74 -14.19 -9.20
C LEU A 140 -16.62 -15.71 -9.18
N SER A 141 -15.98 -16.26 -8.15
CA SER A 141 -15.66 -17.68 -8.04
C SER A 141 -16.88 -18.57 -7.84
N LEU A 142 -16.82 -19.81 -8.36
CA LEU A 142 -17.82 -20.84 -8.12
C LEU A 142 -17.98 -21.27 -6.69
N ALA A 143 -16.89 -21.20 -5.93
CA ALA A 143 -16.91 -21.43 -4.49
C ALA A 143 -17.26 -20.16 -3.69
N GLY A 144 -17.60 -19.07 -4.37
CA GLY A 144 -17.79 -17.74 -3.82
C GLY A 144 -19.26 -17.32 -3.67
N GLY A 145 -19.46 -16.05 -3.36
CA GLY A 145 -20.78 -15.46 -3.15
C GLY A 145 -21.51 -15.05 -4.43
N TYR A 146 -20.85 -15.18 -5.59
CA TYR A 146 -21.43 -14.90 -6.91
C TYR A 146 -22.10 -13.53 -7.09
N LYS A 147 -21.62 -12.52 -6.36
CA LYS A 147 -22.18 -11.16 -6.46
C LYS A 147 -21.72 -10.41 -7.72
N GLY A 148 -20.77 -10.96 -8.45
CA GLY A 148 -20.18 -10.32 -9.63
C GLY A 148 -19.25 -9.16 -9.28
N ILE A 149 -18.84 -8.42 -10.31
CA ILE A 149 -18.04 -7.19 -10.18
C ILE A 149 -18.88 -5.96 -9.80
N GLY A 150 -20.21 -6.07 -9.74
CA GLY A 150 -21.11 -4.92 -9.55
C GLY A 150 -21.07 -3.95 -10.73
N HIS A 151 -21.51 -2.72 -10.49
CA HIS A 151 -21.45 -1.60 -11.42
C HIS A 151 -20.65 -0.44 -10.83
N GLU A 152 -20.02 0.38 -11.68
CA GLU A 152 -19.20 1.53 -11.27
C GLU A 152 -19.96 2.56 -10.42
N LEU A 153 -21.29 2.61 -10.59
CA LEU A 153 -22.20 3.54 -9.91
C LEU A 153 -22.82 2.95 -8.64
N ASP A 154 -22.47 1.72 -8.27
CA ASP A 154 -23.03 1.09 -7.08
C ASP A 154 -22.53 1.81 -5.81
N SER A 155 -23.47 2.25 -4.99
CA SER A 155 -23.18 2.88 -3.69
C SER A 155 -22.38 1.98 -2.73
N ASN A 156 -22.40 0.67 -2.94
CA ASN A 156 -21.57 -0.31 -2.24
C ASN A 156 -20.97 -1.28 -3.27
N GLN A 157 -19.69 -1.12 -3.58
CA GLN A 157 -18.96 -2.05 -4.43
C GLN A 157 -18.88 -3.45 -3.80
N THR A 158 -18.92 -4.48 -4.64
CA THR A 158 -18.54 -5.84 -4.22
C THR A 158 -17.02 -5.92 -3.99
N ARG A 159 -16.52 -6.97 -3.36
CA ARG A 159 -15.08 -7.14 -3.17
C ARG A 159 -14.37 -7.35 -4.50
N SER A 160 -15.01 -8.04 -5.45
CA SER A 160 -14.49 -8.14 -6.81
C SER A 160 -14.65 -6.85 -7.61
N GLY A 161 -15.60 -5.98 -7.24
CA GLY A 161 -15.84 -4.68 -7.86
C GLY A 161 -14.73 -3.65 -7.63
N THR A 162 -13.83 -3.88 -6.67
CA THR A 162 -12.63 -3.03 -6.49
C THR A 162 -11.70 -3.06 -7.72
N PHE A 163 -11.91 -3.99 -8.65
CA PHE A 163 -11.32 -3.98 -9.98
C PHE A 163 -11.54 -2.65 -10.71
N LEU A 164 -12.73 -2.05 -10.55
CA LEU A 164 -13.10 -0.81 -11.26
C LEU A 164 -12.21 0.38 -10.84
N ALA A 165 -11.70 0.40 -9.61
CA ALA A 165 -10.77 1.43 -9.16
C ALA A 165 -9.43 1.42 -9.92
N ILE A 166 -9.03 0.30 -10.54
CA ILE A 166 -7.83 0.24 -11.40
C ILE A 166 -8.11 0.87 -12.77
N LEU A 167 -9.35 0.73 -13.25
CA LEU A 167 -9.75 1.23 -14.57
C LEU A 167 -10.16 2.70 -14.52
N ALA A 168 -10.55 3.20 -13.34
CA ALA A 168 -10.92 4.57 -13.13
C ALA A 168 -9.72 5.48 -13.41
N THR A 169 -9.83 6.26 -14.47
CA THR A 169 -8.98 7.43 -14.69
C THR A 169 -9.57 8.58 -13.90
N ASP A 170 -8.78 9.31 -13.12
CA ASP A 170 -9.23 10.50 -12.41
C ASP A 170 -10.09 11.39 -13.35
N ALA A 171 -11.32 11.68 -12.92
CA ALA A 171 -12.23 12.60 -13.59
C ALA A 171 -11.88 14.07 -13.29
#